data_AF-A0A946AE51-F1
#
_entry.id   AF-A0A946AE51-F1
#
_cell.length_a   1.000
_cell.length_b   1.000
_cell.length_c   1.000
_cell.angle_alpha   90.00
_cell.angle_beta   90.00
_cell.angle_gamma   90.00
#
_symmetry.space_group_name_H-M   'P 1'
#
loop_
_entity.id
_entity.type
_entity.pdbx_description
1 polymer ?
#
loop_
_entity_poly.entity_id
_entity_poly.type
_entity_poly.pdbx_seq_one_letter_code
_entity_poly.pdbx_strand_id
1 'polypeptide(L)'
;MTPENSELLRLASDPNLYISRLSFREEFGIVRQVHEETYLNSPFMDDMRMIGVEPGEERYSLSQLIEATGEPKPSLWLFHIGHTGSTALSRALSASSSLLPVREPQILNL
;
A
#
# COMPACT_ATOMS: atom_id res chain seq x y z
N MET A 1 -13.13 -15.14 -16.15
CA MET A 1 -12.10 -14.46 -15.35
C MET A 1 -12.65 -13.07 -15.08
N THR A 2 -13.24 -12.86 -13.91
CA THR A 2 -13.79 -11.55 -13.54
C THR A 2 -12.64 -10.59 -13.21
N PRO A 3 -12.81 -9.26 -13.44
CA PRO A 3 -11.77 -8.25 -13.18
C PRO A 3 -11.19 -8.30 -11.77
N GLU A 4 -12.03 -8.63 -10.77
CA GLU A 4 -11.72 -8.73 -9.33
C GLU A 4 -10.56 -9.69 -9.01
N ASN A 5 -10.33 -10.73 -9.84
CA ASN A 5 -9.23 -11.66 -9.60
C ASN A 5 -7.87 -11.12 -10.08
N SER A 6 -7.84 -10.07 -10.89
CA SER A 6 -6.59 -9.60 -11.51
C SER A 6 -5.69 -8.80 -10.55
N GLU A 7 -6.29 -8.03 -9.62
CA GLU A 7 -5.53 -7.26 -8.63
C GLU A 7 -5.01 -8.15 -7.50
N LEU A 8 -5.84 -9.07 -7.01
CA LEU A 8 -5.43 -10.05 -5.99
C LEU A 8 -4.23 -10.89 -6.45
N LEU A 9 -4.22 -11.37 -7.69
CA LEU A 9 -3.08 -12.09 -8.26
C LEU A 9 -1.79 -11.26 -8.30
N ARG A 10 -1.92 -9.93 -8.35
CA ARG A 10 -0.80 -9.00 -8.36
C ARG A 10 -0.33 -8.61 -6.95
N LEU A 11 -1.17 -8.74 -5.92
CA LEU A 11 -0.88 -8.32 -4.54
C LEU A 11 0.45 -8.87 -4.01
N ALA A 12 0.74 -10.16 -4.23
CA ALA A 12 2.01 -10.76 -3.82
C ALA A 12 3.21 -10.33 -4.69
N SER A 13 2.95 -9.84 -5.89
CA SER A 13 3.97 -9.60 -6.92
C SER A 13 4.30 -8.13 -7.15
N ASP A 14 3.42 -7.21 -6.75
CA ASP A 14 3.50 -5.78 -7.00
C ASP A 14 3.67 -5.03 -5.67
N PRO A 15 4.86 -4.48 -5.37
CA PRO A 15 5.11 -3.79 -4.11
C PRO A 15 4.35 -2.47 -3.97
N ASN A 16 3.70 -2.00 -5.05
CA ASN A 16 2.88 -0.80 -5.02
C ASN A 16 1.40 -1.10 -4.73
N LEU A 17 1.01 -2.38 -4.64
CA LEU A 17 -0.27 -2.81 -4.11
C LEU A 17 -0.10 -3.20 -2.64
N TYR A 18 -0.93 -2.65 -1.75
CA TYR A 18 -0.85 -2.93 -0.32
C TYR A 18 -2.23 -2.91 0.32
N ILE A 19 -2.34 -3.63 1.44
CA ILE A 19 -3.54 -3.66 2.27
C ILE A 19 -3.52 -2.42 3.17
N SER A 20 -4.37 -1.44 2.87
CA SER A 20 -4.44 -0.19 3.63
C SER A 20 -5.30 -0.30 4.88
N ARG A 21 -6.29 -1.21 4.87
CA ARG A 21 -7.16 -1.48 6.02
C ARG A 21 -7.47 -2.96 6.11
N LEU A 22 -7.52 -3.46 7.34
CA LEU A 22 -7.94 -4.82 7.66
C LEU A 22 -8.93 -4.80 8.83
N SER A 23 -9.96 -5.63 8.78
CA SER A 23 -10.87 -5.87 9.90
C SER A 23 -11.06 -7.36 10.09
N PHE A 24 -10.60 -7.87 11.23
CA PHE A 24 -10.85 -9.26 11.64
C PHE A 24 -12.29 -9.47 12.08
N ARG A 25 -12.95 -8.43 12.62
CA ARG A 25 -14.34 -8.52 13.09
C ARG A 25 -15.34 -8.61 11.95
N GLU A 26 -15.11 -7.84 10.89
CA GLU A 26 -15.98 -7.79 9.70
C GLU A 26 -15.40 -8.60 8.52
N GLU A 27 -14.32 -9.33 8.76
CA GLU A 27 -13.65 -10.25 7.84
C GLU A 27 -13.36 -9.68 6.44
N PHE A 28 -12.73 -8.50 6.40
CA PHE A 28 -12.35 -7.88 5.14
C PHE A 28 -11.00 -7.16 5.20
N GLY A 29 -10.46 -6.88 4.01
CA GLY A 29 -9.45 -5.87 3.81
C GLY A 29 -9.74 -4.98 2.60
N ILE A 30 -9.06 -3.84 2.56
CA ILE A 30 -9.07 -2.91 1.43
C ILE A 30 -7.67 -2.93 0.83
N VAL A 31 -7.58 -3.23 -0.46
CA VAL A 31 -6.33 -3.16 -1.22
C VAL A 31 -6.27 -1.83 -1.93
N ARG A 32 -5.08 -1.22 -1.97
CA ARG A 32 -4.84 0.06 -2.65
C ARG A 32 -3.59 0.00 -3.50
N GLN A 33 -3.65 0.64 -4.66
CA GLN A 33 -2.50 0.86 -5.52
C GLN A 33 -1.92 2.26 -5.27
N VAL A 34 -0.62 2.34 -5.00
CA VAL A 34 0.13 3.59 -5.10
C VAL A 34 0.53 3.79 -6.57
N HIS A 35 0.04 4.87 -7.17
CA HIS A 35 0.55 5.32 -8.46
C HIS A 35 1.78 6.20 -8.28
N GLU A 36 2.80 5.98 -9.09
CA GLU A 36 4.06 6.71 -9.05
C GLU A 36 3.86 8.23 -9.20
N GLU A 37 2.98 8.65 -10.12
CA GLU A 37 2.67 10.07 -10.32
C GLU A 37 2.09 10.71 -9.04
N THR A 38 1.15 10.03 -8.38
CA THR A 38 0.56 10.50 -7.12
C THR A 38 1.59 10.52 -6.00
N TYR A 39 2.45 9.49 -5.93
CA TYR A 39 3.54 9.40 -4.97
C TYR A 39 4.54 10.56 -5.10
N LEU A 40 4.95 10.89 -6.33
CA LEU A 40 5.93 11.95 -6.59
C LEU A 40 5.35 13.34 -6.27
N ASN A 41 4.09 13.57 -6.61
CA ASN A 41 3.44 14.87 -6.47
C ASN A 41 2.80 15.10 -5.08
N SER A 42 2.66 14.08 -4.25
CA SER A 42 2.05 14.26 -2.92
C SER A 42 2.96 15.05 -1.96
N PRO A 43 2.42 16.05 -1.24
CA PRO A 43 3.16 16.76 -0.19
C PRO A 43 3.36 15.91 1.08
N PHE A 44 2.56 14.87 1.28
CA PHE A 44 2.64 13.98 2.42
C PHE A 44 2.63 12.52 1.98
N MET A 45 3.50 11.68 2.55
CA MET A 45 3.57 10.25 2.20
C MET A 45 2.83 9.35 3.20
N ASP A 46 1.91 9.95 3.96
CA ASP A 46 0.99 9.27 4.85
C ASP A 46 -0.28 8.85 4.09
N ASP A 47 -0.76 7.66 4.44
CA ASP A 47 -1.76 6.88 3.72
C ASP A 47 -2.99 7.70 3.31
N MET A 48 -3.55 8.48 4.24
CA MET A 48 -4.79 9.23 4.04
C MET A 48 -4.70 10.40 3.04
N ARG A 49 -3.49 10.80 2.61
CA ARG A 49 -3.29 11.98 1.76
C ARG A 49 -2.67 11.67 0.40
N MET A 50 -1.95 10.55 0.28
CA MET A 50 -1.50 10.04 -1.03
C MET A 50 -2.60 9.29 -1.77
N ILE A 51 -3.56 8.73 -1.05
CA ILE A 51 -4.68 8.05 -1.68
C ILE A 51 -5.79 9.08 -1.80
N GLY A 52 -5.84 9.74 -2.96
CA GLY A 52 -7.06 10.46 -3.35
C GLY A 52 -8.25 9.53 -3.17
N VAL A 53 -9.41 10.10 -2.79
CA VAL A 53 -10.69 9.38 -2.76
C VAL A 53 -11.07 9.07 -4.22
N GLU A 54 -10.33 8.18 -4.87
CA GLU A 54 -10.69 7.64 -6.17
C GLU A 54 -11.78 6.57 -5.95
N PRO A 55 -12.86 6.58 -6.74
CA PRO A 55 -13.93 5.61 -6.62
C PRO A 55 -13.41 4.23 -7.07
N GLY A 56 -13.04 3.41 -6.10
CA GLY A 56 -12.44 2.09 -6.32
C GLY A 56 -12.06 1.39 -5.03
N GLU A 57 -12.87 1.53 -3.97
CA GLU A 57 -12.69 0.79 -2.72
C GLU A 57 -13.01 -0.70 -2.96
N GLU A 58 -12.07 -1.44 -3.55
CA GLU A 58 -12.24 -2.88 -3.70
C GLU A 58 -12.02 -3.54 -2.33
N ARG A 59 -13.15 -3.95 -1.75
CA ARG A 59 -13.23 -4.71 -0.52
C ARG A 59 -13.11 -6.19 -0.85
N TYR A 60 -12.10 -6.82 -0.26
CA TYR A 60 -11.86 -8.26 -0.39
C TYR A 60 -12.11 -8.96 0.93
N SER A 61 -12.62 -10.19 0.89
CA SER A 61 -12.70 -11.02 2.09
C SER A 61 -11.30 -11.39 2.58
N LEU A 62 -11.17 -11.73 3.86
CA LEU A 62 -9.90 -12.25 4.39
C LEU A 62 -9.46 -13.53 3.67
N SER A 63 -10.40 -14.40 3.29
CA SER A 63 -10.07 -15.62 2.54
C SER A 63 -9.45 -15.31 1.18
N GLN A 64 -10.03 -14.37 0.42
CA GLN A 64 -9.49 -13.93 -0.87
C GLN A 64 -8.09 -13.35 -0.72
N LEU A 65 -7.86 -12.55 0.34
CA LEU A 65 -6.56 -11.96 0.61
C LEU A 65 -5.51 -13.03 0.99
N ILE A 66 -5.88 -14.01 1.82
CA ILE A 66 -5.00 -15.13 2.19
C ILE A 66 -4.64 -15.96 0.96
N GLU A 67 -5.61 -16.28 0.10
CA GLU A 67 -5.36 -17.01 -1.15
C GLU A 67 -4.48 -16.22 -2.13
N ALA A 68 -4.59 -14.90 -2.12
CA ALA A 68 -3.77 -13.99 -2.91
C ALA A 68 -2.33 -13.84 -2.37
N THR A 69 -2.07 -14.25 -1.13
CA THR A 69 -0.72 -14.17 -0.56
C THR A 69 0.21 -15.22 -1.19
N GLY A 70 1.40 -14.78 -1.57
CA GLY A 70 2.48 -15.62 -2.10
C GLY A 70 3.74 -15.47 -1.26
N GLU A 71 4.91 -15.80 -1.83
CA GLU A 71 6.18 -15.52 -1.14
C GLU A 71 6.31 -14.00 -0.89
N PRO A 72 6.60 -13.58 0.36
CA PRO A 72 6.69 -12.17 0.69
C PRO A 72 7.86 -11.53 -0.08
N LYS A 73 7.55 -10.55 -0.93
CA LYS A 73 8.57 -9.69 -1.54
C LYS A 73 9.08 -8.66 -0.53
N PRO A 74 10.35 -8.19 -0.66
CA PRO A 74 10.86 -7.12 0.17
C PRO A 74 10.01 -5.86 0.01
N SER A 75 9.38 -5.41 1.10
CA SER A 75 8.72 -4.11 1.19
C SER A 75 9.57 -3.17 2.04
N LEU A 76 9.53 -1.87 1.74
CA LEU A 76 10.28 -0.86 2.46
C LEU A 76 9.31 0.07 3.19
N TRP A 77 9.38 0.06 4.52
CA TRP A 77 8.55 0.90 5.39
C TRP A 77 9.43 1.92 6.11
N LEU A 78 9.01 3.18 6.11
CA LEU A 78 9.68 4.26 6.84
C LEU A 78 8.87 4.63 8.09
N PHE A 79 9.32 4.14 9.25
CA PHE A 79 8.84 4.57 10.56
C PHE A 79 9.55 5.86 10.96
N HIS A 80 8.82 6.92 11.32
CA HIS A 80 9.45 8.20 11.61
C HIS A 80 8.60 9.06 12.53
N ILE A 81 9.27 9.92 13.31
CA ILE A 81 8.61 11.05 13.96
C ILE A 81 8.42 12.15 12.92
N GLY A 82 7.27 12.82 12.93
CA GLY A 82 6.96 13.90 11.97
C GLY A 82 8.06 14.96 11.89
N HIS A 83 8.22 15.57 10.71
CA HIS A 83 9.19 16.65 10.43
C HIS A 83 10.68 16.29 10.57
N THR A 84 11.05 15.01 10.47
CA THR A 84 12.46 14.54 10.51
C THR A 84 13.11 14.38 9.12
N GLY A 85 12.48 14.91 8.06
CA GLY A 85 13.00 14.78 6.69
C GLY A 85 12.71 13.43 6.02
N SER A 86 11.87 12.58 6.62
CA SER A 86 11.50 11.27 6.05
C SER A 86 10.92 11.35 4.64
N THR A 87 10.29 12.47 4.23
CA THR A 87 9.80 12.66 2.85
C THR A 87 10.97 12.64 1.87
N ALA A 88 12.04 13.37 2.20
CA ALA A 88 13.22 13.48 1.35
C ALA A 88 13.94 12.13 1.24
N LEU A 89 14.05 11.40 2.35
CA LEU A 89 14.59 10.04 2.35
C LEU A 89 13.75 9.08 1.50
N SER A 90 12.42 9.14 1.63
CA SER A 90 11.49 8.34 0.82
C SER A 90 11.68 8.54 -0.68
N ARG A 91 11.83 9.80 -1.11
CA ARG A 91 12.07 10.16 -2.51
C ARG A 91 13.46 9.76 -3.00
N ALA A 92 14.48 9.89 -2.16
CA ALA A 92 15.83 9.42 -2.50
C ALA A 92 15.86 7.90 -2.72
N LEU A 93 15.13 7.16 -1.87
CA LEU A 93 15.03 5.70 -1.97
C LEU A 93 14.26 5.26 -3.22
N SER A 94 13.15 5.91 -3.56
CA SER A 94 12.40 5.63 -4.80
C SER A 94 13.18 6.00 -6.06
N ALA A 95 14.08 6.99 -6.00
CA ALA A 95 14.96 7.30 -7.13
C ALA A 95 16.07 6.25 -7.32
N SER A 96 16.42 5.52 -6.25
CA SER A 96 17.50 4.52 -6.26
C SER A 96 17.01 3.07 -6.41
N SER A 97 15.71 2.83 -6.23
CA SER A 97 15.08 1.50 -6.27
C SER A 97 13.69 1.59 -6.88
N SER A 98 13.19 0.51 -7.50
CA SER A 98 11.82 0.44 -8.00
C SER A 98 10.77 0.30 -6.87
N LEU A 99 11.14 0.56 -5.62
CA LEU A 99 10.27 0.49 -4.46
C LEU A 99 9.80 1.91 -4.12
N LEU A 100 8.50 2.05 -3.85
CA LEU A 100 7.90 3.28 -3.37
C LEU A 100 7.67 3.15 -1.86
N PRO A 101 8.64 3.52 -1.00
CA PRO A 101 8.48 3.40 0.44
C PRO A 101 7.31 4.26 0.91
N VAL A 102 6.25 3.59 1.37
CA VAL A 102 5.14 4.26 2.06
C VAL A 102 5.50 4.37 3.53
N ARG A 103 5.06 5.46 4.18
CA ARG A 103 5.25 5.63 5.62
C ARG A 103 4.26 4.77 6.36
N GLU A 104 4.77 4.04 7.36
CA GLU A 104 4.01 3.30 8.39
C GLU A 104 2.84 2.44 7.88
N PRO A 105 2.94 1.11 7.91
CA PRO A 105 1.83 0.24 7.52
C PRO A 105 0.65 0.46 8.48
N GLN A 106 -0.47 0.99 7.97
CA GLN A 106 -1.68 1.24 8.78
C GLN A 106 -2.24 -0.04 9.40
N ILE A 107 -2.01 -1.20 8.77
CA ILE A 107 -2.36 -2.52 9.34
C ILE A 107 -1.67 -2.81 10.68
N LEU A 108 -0.54 -2.16 10.98
CA LEU A 108 0.16 -2.30 12.26
C LEU A 108 -0.31 -1.28 13.32
N ASN A 109 -1.11 -0.28 12.95
CA ASN A 109 -1.79 0.63 13.88
C ASN A 109 -3.08 -0.03 14.40
N LEU A 110 -2.93 -1.12 15.16
CA LEU A 110 -4.02 -1.83 15.85
C LEU A 110 -4.50 -1.09 17.10
#